data_AF-A0A3M1W3V0-F1
#
_entry.id   AF-A0A3M1W3V0-F1
#
_cell.length_a   1.000
_cell.length_b   1.000
_cell.length_c   1.000
_cell.angle_alpha   90.00
_cell.angle_beta   90.00
_cell.angle_gamma   90.00
#
_symmetry.space_group_name_H-M   'P 1'
#
loop_
_entity.id
_entity.type
_entity.pdbx_description
1 polymer ?
#
loop_
_entity_poly.entity_id
_entity_poly.type
_entity_poly.pdbx_seq_one_letter_code
_entity_poly.pdbx_strand_id
1 'polypeptide(L)'
;MPASCALALLGLAAAPPAGGVERALDERWRGSWVIVTTDLRSSCDGRYTANPVEEETAPAEGSYWFPPGELARVDDLSVAGGRVGVRLSLAEPVRIERRDGPFTLYEERSCRVELLIGVPRRALRARARARIESSIARVLERHDTPAEARRSWLYNERRAPRLPRDYEKTLAAYRAWKARRTDELLAARLRQARRRLERLTVTSDGELAYAAGLAAGIAHQRERRLSGCSRLVEAELTPARPAVPPEFAASAEDARAWLRGFADGRAFVFDLDLLTRLPACRRPPPSGAEGAAPGADGS
;
A
#
# COMPACT_ATOMS: atom_id res chain seq x y z
N MET A 1 -69.74 -13.67 -43.41
CA MET A 1 -68.49 -12.97 -43.78
C MET A 1 -68.23 -11.85 -42.78
N PRO A 2 -67.31 -12.00 -41.83
CA PRO A 2 -66.70 -10.86 -41.16
C PRO A 2 -65.23 -10.71 -41.57
N ALA A 3 -64.87 -9.49 -41.98
CA ALA A 3 -63.51 -9.10 -42.34
C ALA A 3 -62.70 -8.81 -41.07
N SER A 4 -61.63 -9.57 -40.84
CA SER A 4 -60.66 -9.31 -39.78
C SER A 4 -59.54 -8.41 -40.30
N CYS A 5 -59.52 -7.17 -39.80
CA CYS A 5 -58.42 -6.22 -39.98
C CYS A 5 -57.22 -6.65 -39.10
N ALA A 6 -56.14 -7.13 -39.73
CA ALA A 6 -54.87 -7.37 -39.06
C ALA A 6 -54.07 -6.06 -38.98
N LEU A 7 -53.99 -5.47 -37.79
CA LEU A 7 -53.13 -4.32 -37.50
C LEU A 7 -51.68 -4.80 -37.36
N ALA A 8 -50.83 -4.45 -38.34
CA ALA A 8 -49.40 -4.67 -38.27
C ALA A 8 -48.75 -3.61 -37.35
N LEU A 9 -48.44 -4.00 -36.12
CA LEU A 9 -47.60 -3.22 -35.20
C LEU A 9 -46.15 -3.25 -35.68
N LEU A 10 -45.75 -2.24 -36.45
CA LEU A 10 -44.37 -1.91 -36.75
C LEU A 10 -43.69 -1.39 -35.47
N GLY A 11 -43.06 -2.30 -34.72
CA GLY A 11 -42.20 -1.94 -33.60
C GLY A 11 -40.97 -1.17 -34.09
N LEU A 12 -40.92 0.14 -33.82
CA LEU A 12 -39.69 0.92 -33.95
C LEU A 12 -38.66 0.37 -32.95
N ALA A 13 -37.68 -0.37 -33.47
CA ALA A 13 -36.50 -0.77 -32.71
C ALA A 13 -35.69 0.50 -32.38
N ALA A 14 -35.85 1.02 -31.16
CA ALA A 14 -35.02 2.10 -30.65
C ALA A 14 -33.55 1.66 -30.71
N ALA A 15 -32.72 2.42 -31.42
CA ALA A 15 -31.29 2.17 -31.46
C ALA A 15 -30.72 2.29 -30.04
N PRO A 16 -29.91 1.31 -29.57
CA PRO A 16 -29.36 1.36 -28.23
C PRO A 16 -28.48 2.61 -28.08
N PRO A 17 -28.52 3.28 -26.90
CA PRO A 17 -27.74 4.49 -26.64
C PRO A 17 -26.24 4.24 -26.79
N ALA A 18 -25.47 5.32 -26.98
CA ALA A 18 -24.04 5.28 -27.27
C ALA A 18 -23.15 4.48 -26.31
N GLY A 19 -23.56 4.32 -25.05
CA GLY A 19 -22.90 3.45 -24.07
C GLY A 19 -23.26 1.95 -24.20
N GLY A 20 -24.11 1.57 -25.16
CA GLY A 20 -24.62 0.21 -25.29
C GLY A 20 -23.57 -0.81 -25.70
N VAL A 21 -22.64 -0.44 -26.60
CA VAL A 21 -21.60 -1.39 -27.05
C VAL A 21 -20.54 -1.61 -25.99
N GLU A 22 -20.02 -0.54 -25.38
CA GLU A 22 -19.04 -0.66 -24.30
C GLU A 22 -19.63 -1.44 -23.12
N ARG A 23 -20.85 -1.11 -22.69
CA ARG A 23 -21.54 -1.85 -21.63
C ARG A 23 -21.78 -3.32 -21.98
N ALA A 24 -22.23 -3.62 -23.20
CA ALA A 24 -22.47 -5.00 -23.62
C ALA A 24 -21.17 -5.82 -23.78
N LEU A 25 -20.04 -5.17 -24.09
CA LEU A 25 -18.73 -5.80 -24.08
C LEU A 25 -18.29 -6.04 -22.64
N ASP A 26 -18.35 -5.02 -21.79
CA ASP A 26 -17.97 -5.11 -20.40
C ASP A 26 -18.79 -6.18 -19.65
N GLU A 27 -20.11 -6.20 -19.79
CA GLU A 27 -20.98 -7.25 -19.20
C GLU A 27 -20.62 -8.66 -19.66
N ARG A 28 -20.14 -8.81 -20.90
CA ARG A 28 -19.76 -10.12 -21.45
C ARG A 28 -18.37 -10.56 -21.00
N TRP A 29 -17.44 -9.64 -20.87
CA TRP A 29 -16.03 -9.95 -20.64
C TRP A 29 -15.64 -9.82 -19.16
N ARG A 30 -16.22 -8.89 -18.41
CA ARG A 30 -15.92 -8.67 -16.99
C ARG A 30 -16.11 -9.96 -16.19
N GLY A 31 -15.13 -10.27 -15.36
CA GLY A 31 -15.11 -11.46 -14.51
C GLY A 31 -14.75 -12.76 -15.25
N SER A 32 -14.71 -12.76 -16.59
CA SER A 32 -14.27 -13.93 -17.34
C SER A 32 -12.77 -14.20 -17.15
N TRP A 33 -12.40 -15.47 -17.35
CA TRP A 33 -11.01 -15.90 -17.33
C TRP A 33 -10.47 -15.87 -18.75
N VAL A 34 -9.23 -15.44 -18.89
CA VAL A 34 -8.58 -15.34 -20.19
C VAL A 34 -7.18 -15.92 -20.17
N ILE A 35 -6.78 -16.50 -21.30
CA ILE A 35 -5.38 -16.75 -21.60
C ILE A 35 -4.88 -15.64 -22.52
N VAL A 36 -3.82 -14.96 -22.10
CA VAL A 36 -3.23 -13.86 -22.87
C VAL A 36 -2.20 -14.41 -23.83
N THR A 37 -2.38 -14.22 -25.13
CA THR A 37 -1.56 -14.88 -26.16
C THR A 37 -0.40 -14.02 -26.67
N THR A 38 -0.06 -12.96 -25.94
CA THR A 38 1.04 -12.04 -26.24
C THR A 38 1.87 -11.78 -24.99
N ASP A 39 3.08 -11.24 -25.18
CA ASP A 39 3.96 -10.83 -24.09
C ASP A 39 3.33 -9.71 -23.26
N LEU A 40 3.56 -9.74 -21.95
CA LEU A 40 3.12 -8.71 -21.03
C LEU A 40 4.26 -8.12 -20.23
N ARG A 41 4.07 -6.88 -19.82
CA ARG A 41 4.87 -6.20 -18.81
C ARG A 41 3.98 -5.71 -17.67
N SER A 42 4.44 -5.87 -16.44
CA SER A 42 3.80 -5.28 -15.26
C SER A 42 4.83 -4.77 -14.25
N SER A 43 4.49 -3.69 -13.55
CA SER A 43 5.21 -3.22 -12.36
C SER A 43 4.91 -4.05 -11.11
N CYS A 44 3.78 -4.78 -11.10
CA CYS A 44 3.30 -5.56 -9.96
C CYS A 44 3.27 -4.76 -8.63
N ASP A 45 2.92 -3.49 -8.70
CA ASP A 45 2.78 -2.57 -7.57
C ASP A 45 1.30 -2.26 -7.23
N GLY A 46 0.38 -3.05 -7.78
CA GLY A 46 -1.07 -2.89 -7.63
C GLY A 46 -1.73 -1.94 -8.65
N ARG A 47 -0.94 -1.28 -9.50
CA ARG A 47 -1.44 -0.44 -10.59
C ARG A 47 -1.47 -1.21 -11.91
N TYR A 48 -2.31 -0.76 -12.84
CA TYR A 48 -2.35 -1.32 -14.20
C TYR A 48 -1.20 -0.78 -15.02
N THR A 49 -0.41 -1.68 -15.59
CA THR A 49 0.63 -1.33 -16.56
C THR A 49 0.06 -1.39 -17.98
N ALA A 50 0.20 -0.31 -18.74
CA ALA A 50 -0.29 -0.23 -20.11
C ALA A 50 0.58 -1.08 -21.05
N ASN A 51 -0.07 -1.99 -21.79
CA ASN A 51 0.54 -2.91 -22.73
C ASN A 51 -0.06 -2.70 -24.12
N PRO A 52 0.57 -1.89 -24.99
CA PRO A 52 0.13 -1.76 -26.37
C PRO A 52 0.39 -3.06 -27.13
N VAL A 53 -0.61 -3.49 -27.88
CA VAL A 53 -0.59 -4.76 -28.64
C VAL A 53 -0.09 -4.55 -30.09
N GLU A 54 0.05 -3.31 -30.54
CA GLU A 54 0.53 -2.98 -31.89
C GLU A 54 2.06 -2.82 -31.92
N GLU A 55 2.71 -3.44 -32.91
CA GLU A 55 4.18 -3.52 -33.07
C GLU A 55 4.91 -2.16 -33.15
N GLU A 56 4.23 -1.10 -33.58
CA GLU A 56 4.82 0.24 -33.75
C GLU A 56 4.77 1.12 -32.49
N THR A 57 4.26 0.60 -31.38
CA THR A 57 4.13 1.38 -30.14
C THR A 57 5.36 1.18 -29.24
N ALA A 58 5.72 2.21 -28.47
CA ALA A 58 6.76 2.07 -27.46
C ALA A 58 6.48 0.84 -26.55
N PRO A 59 7.51 0.05 -26.21
CA PRO A 59 7.34 -1.15 -25.40
C PRO A 59 6.74 -0.77 -24.04
N ALA A 60 5.92 -1.67 -23.51
CA ALA A 60 5.31 -1.50 -22.21
C ALA A 60 6.38 -1.33 -21.10
N GLU A 61 6.20 -0.32 -20.25
CA GLU A 61 7.10 -0.05 -19.13
C GLU A 61 6.70 -0.91 -17.92
N GLY A 62 7.46 -1.97 -17.64
CA GLY A 62 7.24 -2.81 -16.48
C GLY A 62 8.47 -3.61 -16.07
N SER A 63 8.68 -3.73 -14.76
CA SER A 63 9.83 -4.43 -14.18
C SER A 63 9.80 -5.94 -14.44
N TYR A 64 8.61 -6.51 -14.62
CA TYR A 64 8.41 -7.93 -14.88
C TYR A 64 7.92 -8.14 -16.29
N TRP A 65 8.52 -9.12 -16.97
CA TRP A 65 8.07 -9.66 -18.25
C TRP A 65 7.36 -10.99 -18.03
N PHE A 66 6.25 -11.17 -18.73
CA PHE A 66 5.51 -12.42 -18.75
C PHE A 66 5.40 -12.91 -20.20
N PRO A 67 5.79 -14.16 -20.47
CA PRO A 67 5.63 -14.74 -21.80
C PRO A 67 4.14 -14.92 -22.15
N PRO A 68 3.81 -15.24 -23.41
CA PRO A 68 2.45 -15.59 -23.79
C PRO A 68 1.95 -16.80 -22.98
N GLY A 69 0.64 -16.92 -22.91
CA GLY A 69 -0.05 -17.98 -22.19
C GLY A 69 -0.40 -17.66 -20.73
N GLU A 70 -0.29 -16.40 -20.31
CA GLU A 70 -0.64 -16.02 -18.94
C GLU A 70 -2.13 -16.16 -18.67
N LEU A 71 -2.47 -16.82 -17.56
CA LEU A 71 -3.83 -16.86 -17.04
C LEU A 71 -4.14 -15.56 -16.31
N ALA A 72 -5.24 -14.91 -16.70
CA ALA A 72 -5.71 -13.68 -16.07
C ALA A 72 -7.23 -13.65 -15.92
N ARG A 73 -7.71 -12.74 -15.09
CA ARG A 73 -9.13 -12.40 -14.98
C ARG A 73 -9.36 -11.00 -15.54
N VAL A 74 -10.41 -10.84 -16.33
CA VAL A 74 -10.83 -9.51 -16.82
C VAL A 74 -11.51 -8.75 -15.69
N ASP A 75 -10.97 -7.59 -15.33
CA ASP A 75 -11.53 -6.73 -14.29
C ASP A 75 -12.51 -5.71 -14.86
N ASP A 76 -12.16 -5.07 -15.99
CA ASP A 76 -13.02 -4.17 -16.75
C ASP A 76 -12.58 -4.04 -18.21
N LEU A 77 -13.49 -3.51 -19.04
CA LEU A 77 -13.23 -3.16 -20.43
C LEU A 77 -13.70 -1.74 -20.71
N SER A 78 -12.88 -0.99 -21.44
CA SER A 78 -13.22 0.36 -21.90
C SER A 78 -12.95 0.55 -23.40
N VAL A 79 -13.69 1.45 -24.04
CA VAL A 79 -13.51 1.78 -25.45
C VAL A 79 -13.23 3.27 -25.62
N ALA A 80 -11.98 3.62 -25.92
CA ALA A 80 -11.56 5.01 -26.05
C ALA A 80 -10.49 5.20 -27.13
N GLY A 81 -10.49 6.36 -27.79
CA GLY A 81 -9.34 6.82 -28.59
C GLY A 81 -8.93 5.92 -29.77
N GLY A 82 -9.85 5.11 -30.33
CA GLY A 82 -9.50 4.17 -31.40
C GLY A 82 -9.08 2.78 -30.92
N ARG A 83 -9.19 2.51 -29.63
CA ARG A 83 -8.68 1.30 -28.98
C ARG A 83 -9.71 0.71 -28.01
N VAL A 84 -9.47 -0.53 -27.63
CA VAL A 84 -10.13 -1.18 -26.50
C VAL A 84 -9.08 -1.37 -25.42
N GLY A 85 -9.33 -0.79 -24.24
CA GLY A 85 -8.55 -1.06 -23.04
C GLY A 85 -9.17 -2.25 -22.31
N VAL A 86 -8.42 -3.34 -22.14
CA VAL A 86 -8.86 -4.50 -21.33
C VAL A 86 -7.97 -4.58 -20.10
N ARG A 87 -8.57 -4.34 -18.93
CA ARG A 87 -7.85 -4.42 -17.66
C ARG A 87 -7.92 -5.82 -17.09
N LEU A 88 -6.76 -6.36 -16.76
CA LEU A 88 -6.57 -7.74 -16.34
C LEU A 88 -5.80 -7.80 -15.01
N SER A 89 -6.23 -8.71 -14.15
CA SER A 89 -5.44 -9.17 -13.00
C SER A 89 -4.87 -10.55 -13.33
N LEU A 90 -3.54 -10.68 -13.33
CA LEU A 90 -2.89 -11.97 -13.53
C LEU A 90 -3.21 -12.90 -12.37
N ALA A 91 -3.48 -14.17 -12.67
CA ALA A 91 -3.92 -15.15 -11.69
C ALA A 91 -2.82 -15.54 -10.71
N GLU A 92 -1.59 -15.65 -11.22
CA GLU A 92 -0.42 -16.08 -10.46
C GLU A 92 0.40 -14.86 -10.06
N PRO A 93 0.65 -14.61 -8.77
CA PRO A 93 1.44 -13.48 -8.34
C PRO A 93 2.91 -13.65 -8.77
N VAL A 94 3.66 -12.56 -8.69
CA VAL A 94 5.13 -12.64 -8.66
C VAL A 94 5.59 -12.74 -7.22
N ARG A 95 6.63 -13.54 -6.97
CA ARG A 95 7.27 -13.59 -5.68
C ARG A 95 8.57 -12.81 -5.73
N ILE A 96 8.72 -11.87 -4.79
CA ILE A 96 9.83 -10.94 -4.74
C ILE A 96 10.60 -11.20 -3.46
N GLU A 97 11.92 -11.28 -3.59
CA GLU A 97 12.82 -11.36 -2.45
C GLU A 97 13.03 -9.96 -1.85
N ARG A 98 12.97 -9.88 -0.53
CA ARG A 98 13.28 -8.68 0.25
C ARG A 98 14.19 -9.05 1.40
N ARG A 99 15.32 -8.34 1.52
CA ARG A 99 16.23 -8.49 2.66
C ARG A 99 15.87 -7.51 3.78
N ASP A 100 15.75 -8.02 5.02
CA ASP A 100 15.62 -7.21 6.24
C ASP A 100 16.52 -7.81 7.33
N GLY A 101 17.61 -7.10 7.64
CA GLY A 101 18.67 -7.65 8.48
C GLY A 101 19.29 -8.91 7.85
N PRO A 102 19.51 -9.98 8.63
CA PRO A 102 20.10 -11.22 8.11
C PRO A 102 19.09 -12.14 7.41
N PHE A 103 17.84 -11.72 7.23
CA PHE A 103 16.77 -12.56 6.68
C PHE A 103 16.46 -12.20 5.24
N THR A 104 16.35 -13.23 4.38
CA THR A 104 15.67 -13.13 3.09
C THR A 104 14.21 -13.50 3.29
N LEU A 105 13.34 -12.53 3.04
CA LEU A 105 11.89 -12.67 3.11
C LEU A 105 11.33 -12.69 1.69
N TYR A 106 10.17 -13.29 1.55
CA TYR A 106 9.45 -13.37 0.28
C TYR A 106 8.10 -12.68 0.43
N GLU A 107 7.83 -11.75 -0.48
CA GLU A 107 6.56 -11.07 -0.61
C GLU A 107 5.90 -11.51 -1.93
N GLU A 108 4.60 -11.76 -1.90
CA GLU A 108 3.81 -12.00 -3.09
C GLU A 108 3.18 -10.69 -3.55
N ARG A 109 3.31 -10.37 -4.83
CA ARG A 109 2.68 -9.19 -5.42
C ARG A 109 1.74 -9.59 -6.55
N SER A 110 0.53 -9.05 -6.49
CA SER A 110 -0.43 -9.14 -7.57
C SER A 110 0.00 -8.26 -8.74
N CYS A 111 -0.07 -8.79 -9.96
CA CYS A 111 0.27 -8.07 -11.17
C CYS A 111 -1.00 -7.70 -11.93
N ARG A 112 -1.08 -6.43 -12.34
CA ARG A 112 -2.21 -5.89 -13.10
C ARG A 112 -1.70 -5.28 -14.40
N VAL A 113 -2.42 -5.53 -15.48
CA VAL A 113 -2.04 -5.07 -16.83
C VAL A 113 -3.28 -4.53 -17.54
N GLU A 114 -3.08 -3.53 -18.39
CA GLU A 114 -4.10 -3.01 -19.29
C GLU A 114 -3.64 -3.24 -20.73
N LEU A 115 -4.30 -4.17 -21.42
CA LEU A 115 -4.07 -4.39 -22.84
C LEU A 115 -4.72 -3.26 -23.64
N LEU A 116 -3.92 -2.54 -24.43
CA LEU A 116 -4.40 -1.50 -25.34
C LEU A 116 -4.48 -2.07 -26.75
N ILE A 117 -5.66 -2.58 -27.10
CA ILE A 117 -5.91 -3.31 -28.34
C ILE A 117 -6.39 -2.34 -29.41
N GLY A 118 -5.63 -2.23 -30.49
CA GLY A 118 -6.03 -1.45 -31.66
C GLY A 118 -7.26 -2.01 -32.37
N VAL A 119 -8.22 -1.14 -32.66
CA VAL A 119 -9.44 -1.50 -33.39
C VAL A 119 -9.60 -0.59 -34.62
N PRO A 120 -9.93 -1.14 -35.81
CA PRO A 120 -10.18 -0.31 -36.99
C PRO A 120 -11.21 0.78 -36.71
N ARG A 121 -10.86 2.05 -36.99
CA ARG A 121 -11.74 3.22 -36.73
C ARG A 121 -13.16 3.05 -37.29
N ARG A 122 -13.29 2.40 -38.46
CA ARG A 122 -14.59 2.07 -39.06
C ARG A 122 -15.48 1.21 -38.16
N ALA A 123 -14.90 0.23 -37.46
CA ALA A 123 -15.64 -0.67 -36.57
C ALA A 123 -16.11 0.07 -35.31
N LEU A 124 -15.28 0.96 -34.77
CA LEU A 124 -15.66 1.79 -33.61
C LEU A 124 -16.75 2.80 -33.95
N ARG A 125 -16.61 3.52 -35.08
CA ARG A 125 -17.63 4.47 -35.56
C ARG A 125 -18.97 3.79 -35.83
N ALA A 126 -18.93 2.64 -36.49
CA ALA A 126 -20.11 1.83 -36.77
C ALA A 126 -20.62 1.06 -35.54
N ARG A 127 -19.95 1.15 -34.38
CA ARG A 127 -20.28 0.39 -33.16
C ARG A 127 -20.43 -1.11 -33.44
N ALA A 128 -19.59 -1.62 -34.33
CA ALA A 128 -19.66 -2.99 -34.83
C ALA A 128 -19.10 -3.98 -33.78
N ARG A 129 -19.92 -4.30 -32.77
CA ARG A 129 -19.56 -5.17 -31.63
C ARG A 129 -18.77 -6.41 -32.03
N ALA A 130 -19.27 -7.19 -33.00
CA ALA A 130 -18.61 -8.43 -33.43
C ALA A 130 -17.18 -8.20 -33.98
N ARG A 131 -16.94 -7.06 -34.64
CA ARG A 131 -15.59 -6.69 -35.12
C ARG A 131 -14.68 -6.29 -33.96
N ILE A 132 -15.21 -5.59 -32.96
CA ILE A 132 -14.49 -5.22 -31.74
C ILE A 132 -14.12 -6.49 -30.94
N GLU A 133 -15.08 -7.40 -30.74
CA GLU A 133 -14.85 -8.69 -30.08
C GLU A 133 -13.82 -9.53 -30.83
N SER A 134 -13.88 -9.55 -32.16
CA SER A 134 -12.85 -10.22 -32.98
C SER A 134 -11.47 -9.61 -32.78
N SER A 135 -11.34 -8.29 -32.61
CA SER A 135 -10.05 -7.66 -32.29
C SER A 135 -9.51 -8.10 -30.93
N ILE A 136 -10.37 -8.22 -29.91
CA ILE A 136 -10.01 -8.72 -28.57
C ILE A 136 -9.60 -10.19 -28.63
N ALA A 137 -10.37 -11.03 -29.34
CA ALA A 137 -10.14 -12.46 -29.45
C ALA A 137 -8.85 -12.86 -30.19
N ARG A 138 -8.16 -11.90 -30.85
CA ARG A 138 -6.83 -12.14 -31.42
C ARG A 138 -5.73 -12.25 -30.36
N VAL A 139 -5.94 -11.67 -29.18
CA VAL A 139 -4.94 -11.63 -28.11
C VAL A 139 -5.40 -12.24 -26.79
N LEU A 140 -6.70 -12.53 -26.66
CA LEU A 140 -7.30 -13.17 -25.50
C LEU A 140 -8.14 -14.37 -25.92
N GLU A 141 -7.85 -15.53 -25.35
CA GLU A 141 -8.76 -16.68 -25.36
C GLU A 141 -9.66 -16.61 -24.12
N ARG A 142 -10.98 -16.52 -24.30
CA ARG A 142 -11.96 -16.37 -23.19
C ARG A 142 -12.47 -17.73 -22.71
N HIS A 143 -12.58 -17.87 -21.40
CA HIS A 143 -13.16 -19.02 -20.70
C HIS A 143 -14.13 -18.55 -19.61
N ASP A 144 -15.11 -19.38 -19.28
CA ASP A 144 -16.08 -19.04 -18.25
C ASP A 144 -15.54 -19.34 -16.84
N THR A 145 -14.65 -20.34 -16.72
CA THR A 145 -14.05 -20.76 -15.43
C THR A 145 -12.52 -20.81 -15.46
N PRO A 146 -11.84 -20.66 -14.30
CA PRO A 146 -10.39 -20.79 -14.24
C PRO A 146 -9.93 -22.23 -14.54
N ALA A 147 -10.77 -23.22 -14.23
CA ALA A 147 -10.47 -24.62 -14.50
C ALA A 147 -10.46 -24.93 -16.00
N GLU A 148 -11.37 -24.32 -16.77
CA GLU A 148 -11.37 -24.42 -18.24
C GLU A 148 -10.16 -23.72 -18.85
N ALA A 149 -9.86 -22.49 -18.42
CA ALA A 149 -8.72 -21.74 -18.92
C ALA A 149 -7.40 -22.49 -18.72
N ARG A 150 -7.22 -23.14 -17.55
CA ARG A 150 -6.04 -23.98 -17.27
C ARG A 150 -5.93 -25.24 -18.12
N ARG A 151 -7.00 -25.67 -18.79
CA ARG A 151 -6.97 -26.77 -19.75
C ARG A 151 -6.71 -26.31 -21.19
N SER A 152 -6.65 -24.99 -21.44
CA SER A 152 -6.25 -24.49 -22.74
C SER A 152 -4.80 -24.88 -23.02
N TRP A 153 -4.54 -25.29 -24.26
CA TRP A 153 -3.20 -25.57 -24.76
C TRP A 153 -2.34 -24.30 -24.88
N LEU A 154 -2.97 -23.12 -24.81
CA LEU A 154 -2.28 -21.83 -24.78
C LEU A 154 -1.80 -21.46 -23.36
N TYR A 155 -2.27 -22.12 -22.30
CA TYR A 155 -1.84 -21.81 -20.95
C TYR A 155 -0.38 -22.21 -20.74
N ASN A 156 0.45 -21.28 -20.29
CA ASN A 156 1.88 -21.51 -20.11
C ASN A 156 2.24 -22.20 -18.78
N GLU A 157 1.23 -22.58 -17.98
CA GLU A 157 1.38 -23.24 -16.69
C GLU A 157 2.28 -22.49 -15.69
N ARG A 158 2.47 -21.17 -15.86
CA ARG A 158 3.25 -20.39 -14.92
C ARG A 158 2.66 -20.55 -13.53
N ARG A 159 3.55 -20.76 -12.56
CA ARG A 159 3.24 -20.74 -11.13
C ARG A 159 4.23 -19.83 -10.45
N ALA A 160 3.83 -19.21 -9.33
CA ALA A 160 4.81 -18.60 -8.45
C ALA A 160 5.89 -19.64 -8.08
N PRO A 161 7.19 -19.26 -8.01
CA PRO A 161 8.24 -20.15 -7.50
C PRO A 161 7.83 -20.79 -6.17
N ARG A 162 8.44 -21.88 -5.71
CA ARG A 162 8.15 -22.43 -4.36
C ARG A 162 8.92 -21.66 -3.29
N LEU A 163 8.36 -21.56 -2.09
CA LEU A 163 9.10 -21.01 -0.94
C LEU A 163 10.20 -21.99 -0.53
N PRO A 164 11.31 -21.52 0.08
CA PRO A 164 12.27 -22.40 0.71
C PRO A 164 11.58 -23.35 1.71
N ARG A 165 12.03 -24.61 1.80
CA ARG A 165 11.38 -25.65 2.62
C ARG A 165 11.23 -25.24 4.09
N ASP A 166 12.19 -24.50 4.63
CA ASP A 166 12.21 -24.04 6.03
C ASP A 166 11.73 -22.58 6.21
N TYR A 167 11.00 -22.02 5.24
CA TYR A 167 10.62 -20.60 5.28
C TYR A 167 9.79 -20.22 6.53
N GLU A 168 8.96 -21.12 7.04
CA GLU A 168 8.22 -20.87 8.31
C GLU A 168 9.16 -20.72 9.51
N LYS A 169 10.28 -21.46 9.54
CA LYS A 169 11.32 -21.27 10.57
C LYS A 169 12.00 -19.91 10.40
N THR A 170 12.30 -19.51 9.16
CA THR A 170 12.83 -18.18 8.83
C THR A 170 11.88 -17.07 9.30
N LEU A 171 10.56 -17.21 9.08
CA LEU A 171 9.56 -16.26 9.54
C LEU A 171 9.47 -16.18 11.06
N ALA A 172 9.52 -17.31 11.76
CA ALA A 172 9.52 -17.33 13.22
C ALA A 172 10.77 -16.65 13.80
N ALA A 173 11.95 -16.98 13.26
CA ALA A 173 13.22 -16.36 13.64
C ALA A 173 13.24 -14.85 13.34
N TYR A 174 12.71 -14.44 12.19
CA TYR A 174 12.55 -13.04 11.81
C TYR A 174 11.65 -12.28 12.80
N ARG A 175 10.50 -12.84 13.18
CA ARG A 175 9.58 -12.22 14.16
C ARG A 175 10.27 -12.04 15.52
N ALA A 176 10.99 -13.06 16.00
CA ALA A 176 11.75 -12.97 17.25
C ALA A 176 12.87 -11.92 17.17
N TRP A 177 13.61 -11.90 16.06
CA TRP A 177 14.65 -10.89 15.82
C TRP A 177 14.06 -9.47 15.78
N LYS A 178 12.94 -9.26 15.07
CA LYS A 178 12.29 -7.95 14.97
C LYS A 178 11.79 -7.48 16.33
N ALA A 179 11.21 -8.39 17.13
CA ALA A 179 10.80 -8.10 18.51
C ALA A 179 11.98 -7.63 19.37
N ARG A 180 13.12 -8.34 19.35
CA ARG A 180 14.34 -7.93 20.06
C ARG A 180 14.81 -6.54 19.63
N ARG A 181 14.85 -6.26 18.32
CA ARG A 181 15.24 -4.92 17.81
C ARG A 181 14.30 -3.82 18.28
N THR A 182 12.99 -4.09 18.33
CA THR A 182 12.01 -3.14 18.89
C THR A 182 12.22 -2.93 20.39
N ASP A 183 12.46 -3.99 21.16
CA ASP A 183 12.70 -3.89 22.60
C ASP A 183 13.99 -3.12 22.92
N GLU A 184 15.06 -3.35 22.14
CA GLU A 184 16.31 -2.58 22.23
C GLU A 184 16.08 -1.08 21.99
N LEU A 185 15.31 -0.74 20.95
CA LEU A 185 14.96 0.63 20.63
C LEU A 185 14.12 1.28 21.75
N LEU A 186 13.12 0.58 22.26
CA LEU A 186 12.30 1.02 23.39
C LEU A 186 13.17 1.24 24.64
N ALA A 187 14.06 0.31 24.96
CA ALA A 187 14.96 0.42 26.10
C ALA A 187 15.93 1.60 25.95
N ALA A 188 16.48 1.81 24.74
CA ALA A 188 17.32 2.97 24.45
C ALA A 188 16.56 4.28 24.64
N ARG A 189 15.32 4.33 24.17
CA ARG A 189 14.46 5.51 24.30
C ARG A 189 14.10 5.81 25.75
N LEU A 190 13.75 4.81 26.53
CA LEU A 190 13.51 4.93 27.97
C LEU A 190 14.75 5.41 28.72
N ARG A 191 15.94 4.86 28.42
CA ARG A 191 17.20 5.36 29.00
C ARG A 191 17.48 6.81 28.64
N GLN A 192 17.19 7.22 27.40
CA GLN A 192 17.35 8.61 26.96
C GLN A 192 16.41 9.56 27.73
N ALA A 193 15.12 9.21 27.83
CA ALA A 193 14.13 9.99 28.58
C ALA A 193 14.51 10.11 30.06
N ARG A 194 14.91 9.01 30.70
CA ARG A 194 15.40 9.01 32.09
C ARG A 194 16.59 9.94 32.28
N ARG A 195 17.62 9.84 31.43
CA ARG A 195 18.81 10.72 31.50
C ARG A 195 18.48 12.19 31.27
N ARG A 196 17.46 12.50 30.44
CA ARG A 196 17.01 13.89 30.25
C ARG A 196 16.33 14.41 31.52
N LEU A 197 15.43 13.64 32.12
CA LEU A 197 14.80 14.01 33.40
C LEU A 197 15.82 14.16 34.53
N GLU A 198 16.80 13.27 34.63
CA GLU A 198 17.89 13.36 35.63
C GLU A 198 18.75 14.62 35.45
N ARG A 199 18.86 15.14 34.22
CA ARG A 199 19.56 16.40 33.93
C ARG A 199 18.69 17.65 34.08
N LEU A 200 17.36 17.50 34.22
CA LEU A 200 16.50 18.63 34.54
C LEU A 200 16.76 19.00 36.00
N THR A 201 17.78 19.83 36.22
CA THR A 201 17.98 20.53 37.48
C THR A 201 16.89 21.58 37.60
N VAL A 202 15.82 21.23 38.32
CA VAL A 202 14.88 22.22 38.84
C VAL A 202 15.60 22.95 39.96
N THR A 203 16.28 24.04 39.62
CA THR A 203 16.87 24.92 40.63
C THR A 203 15.73 25.58 41.40
N SER A 204 15.59 25.22 42.67
CA SER A 204 14.54 25.71 43.56
C SER A 204 14.85 27.09 44.15
N ASP A 205 15.82 27.83 43.60
CA ASP A 205 16.37 29.07 44.18
C ASP A 205 15.40 30.27 44.12
N GLY A 206 14.10 30.02 44.10
CA GLY A 206 13.08 31.03 44.41
C GLY A 206 12.71 31.99 43.27
N GLU A 207 13.20 31.77 42.05
CA GLU A 207 12.81 32.59 40.89
C GLU A 207 11.35 32.35 40.49
N LEU A 208 10.44 33.23 40.92
CA LEU A 208 9.01 33.20 40.58
C LEU A 208 8.78 33.09 39.06
N ALA A 209 9.60 33.79 38.26
CA ALA A 209 9.53 33.76 36.80
C ALA A 209 9.80 32.37 36.23
N TYR A 210 10.82 31.66 36.73
CA TYR A 210 11.11 30.28 36.32
C TYR A 210 9.96 29.33 36.67
N ALA A 211 9.44 29.41 37.90
CA ALA A 211 8.33 28.56 38.35
C ALA A 211 7.05 28.79 37.52
N ALA A 212 6.73 30.05 37.20
CA ALA A 212 5.61 30.40 36.33
C ALA A 212 5.80 29.85 34.90
N GLY A 213 7.01 29.96 34.35
CA GLY A 213 7.37 29.37 33.07
C GLY A 213 7.21 27.85 33.08
N LEU A 214 7.73 27.18 34.11
CA LEU A 214 7.62 25.73 34.31
C LEU A 214 6.17 25.26 34.28
N ALA A 215 5.29 25.91 35.05
CA ALA A 215 3.87 25.60 35.08
C ALA A 215 3.21 25.78 33.71
N ALA A 216 3.51 26.88 33.00
CA ALA A 216 3.01 27.13 31.65
C ALA A 216 3.50 26.06 30.65
N GLY A 217 4.76 25.65 30.75
CA GLY A 217 5.33 24.58 29.93
C GLY A 217 4.66 23.23 30.16
N ILE A 218 4.40 22.88 31.42
CA ILE A 218 3.67 21.67 31.79
C ILE A 218 2.27 21.69 31.18
N ALA A 219 1.53 22.79 31.34
CA ALA A 219 0.18 22.93 30.80
C ALA A 219 0.18 22.76 29.27
N HIS A 220 1.06 23.48 28.58
CA HIS A 220 1.20 23.42 27.13
C HIS A 220 1.51 22.00 26.62
N GLN A 221 2.39 21.26 27.31
CA GLN A 221 2.76 19.92 26.85
C GLN A 221 1.65 18.88 27.13
N ARG A 222 0.85 19.05 28.19
CA ARG A 222 -0.28 18.15 28.50
C ARG A 222 -1.35 18.12 27.41
N GLU A 223 -1.51 19.22 26.69
CA GLU A 223 -2.45 19.30 25.55
C GLU A 223 -1.98 18.44 24.36
N ARG A 224 -0.68 18.16 24.25
CA ARG A 224 -0.11 17.34 23.17
C ARG A 224 -0.17 15.87 23.55
N ARG A 225 -1.28 15.21 23.22
CA ARG A 225 -1.40 13.75 23.39
C ARG A 225 -0.65 13.00 22.28
N LEU A 226 0.44 12.35 22.64
CA LEU A 226 1.02 11.29 21.81
C LEU A 226 0.13 10.06 21.89
N SER A 227 -0.15 9.38 20.78
CA SER A 227 -0.98 8.15 20.79
C SER A 227 -0.38 7.07 19.91
N GLY A 228 -0.38 5.84 20.42
CA GLY A 228 0.18 4.68 19.74
C GLY A 228 1.69 4.52 19.93
N CYS A 229 2.14 3.27 19.96
CA CYS A 229 3.52 2.91 20.26
C CYS A 229 4.53 3.41 19.23
N SER A 230 4.21 3.33 17.93
CA SER A 230 5.09 3.85 16.87
C SER A 230 5.35 5.34 17.04
N ARG A 231 4.29 6.12 17.32
CA ARG A 231 4.44 7.56 17.55
C ARG A 231 5.22 7.87 18.82
N LEU A 232 5.04 7.11 19.91
CA LEU A 232 5.82 7.33 21.14
C LEU A 232 7.32 7.04 20.95
N VAL A 233 7.65 6.02 20.17
CA VAL A 233 9.05 5.64 19.86
C VAL A 233 9.74 6.73 19.03
N GLU A 234 9.05 7.23 18.02
CA GLU A 234 9.57 8.22 17.06
C GLU A 234 9.36 9.67 17.51
N ALA A 235 8.61 9.90 18.59
CA ALA A 235 8.26 11.25 19.03
C ALA A 235 9.50 12.07 19.34
N GLU A 236 9.46 13.34 18.96
CA GLU A 236 10.46 14.33 19.32
C GLU A 236 9.80 15.51 20.00
N LEU A 237 10.51 16.12 20.95
CA LEU A 237 10.06 17.35 21.56
C LEU A 237 10.23 18.49 20.56
N THR A 238 9.15 18.87 19.88
CA THR A 238 9.18 20.00 18.94
C THR A 238 9.53 21.29 19.69
N PRO A 239 10.46 22.13 19.20
CA PRO A 239 10.67 23.46 19.77
C PRO A 239 9.37 24.27 19.77
N ALA A 240 9.13 25.03 20.83
CA ALA A 240 8.03 26.00 20.90
C ALA A 240 8.60 27.35 21.34
N ARG A 241 8.07 28.42 20.77
CA ARG A 241 8.45 29.81 21.10
C ARG A 241 7.24 30.50 21.70
N PRO A 242 7.02 30.36 23.02
CA PRO A 242 5.93 31.05 23.69
C PRO A 242 6.17 32.57 23.71
N ALA A 243 5.10 33.35 23.82
CA ALA A 243 5.19 34.73 24.25
C ALA A 243 5.44 34.77 25.77
N VAL A 244 6.36 35.62 26.22
CA VAL A 244 6.62 35.85 27.65
C VAL A 244 5.52 36.77 28.21
N PRO A 245 4.89 36.45 29.35
CA PRO A 245 3.89 37.31 29.97
C PRO A 245 4.45 38.70 30.32
N PRO A 246 3.65 39.79 30.19
CA PRO A 246 4.12 41.16 30.43
C PRO A 246 4.80 41.37 31.79
N GLU A 247 4.29 40.72 32.83
CA GLU A 247 4.83 40.79 34.20
C GLU A 247 6.25 40.24 34.33
N PHE A 248 6.71 39.38 33.41
CA PHE A 248 8.08 38.86 33.34
C PHE A 248 8.88 39.43 32.16
N ALA A 249 8.23 40.20 31.27
CA ALA A 249 8.88 40.76 30.08
C ALA A 249 9.65 42.07 30.38
N ALA A 250 9.40 42.70 31.53
CA ALA A 250 10.03 43.96 31.93
C ALA A 250 11.53 43.81 32.24
N SER A 251 11.97 42.61 32.62
CA SER A 251 13.37 42.27 32.90
C SER A 251 13.85 41.19 31.93
N ALA A 252 15.02 41.41 31.32
CA ALA A 252 15.63 40.42 30.44
C ALA A 252 16.03 39.14 31.20
N GLU A 253 16.28 39.25 32.51
CA GLU A 253 16.59 38.11 33.37
C GLU A 253 15.34 37.26 33.65
N ASP A 254 14.25 37.90 34.07
CA ASP A 254 12.96 37.22 34.32
C ASP A 254 12.41 36.59 33.04
N ALA A 255 12.52 37.27 31.89
CA ALA A 255 12.11 36.73 30.61
C ALA A 255 12.91 35.46 30.24
N ARG A 256 14.24 35.46 30.49
CA ARG A 256 15.07 34.27 30.27
C ARG A 256 14.73 33.16 31.26
N ALA A 257 14.53 33.49 32.53
CA ALA A 257 14.14 32.53 33.56
C ALA A 257 12.80 31.85 33.22
N TRP A 258 11.81 32.64 32.82
CA TRP A 258 10.51 32.15 32.39
C TRP A 258 10.61 31.25 31.15
N LEU A 259 11.39 31.64 30.13
CA LEU A 259 11.60 30.83 28.93
C LEU A 259 12.32 29.50 29.23
N ARG A 260 13.31 29.51 30.13
CA ARG A 260 13.97 28.28 30.61
C ARG A 260 12.98 27.37 31.32
N GLY A 261 12.22 27.91 32.28
CA GLY A 261 11.17 27.18 32.99
C GLY A 261 10.17 26.56 32.03
N PHE A 262 9.68 27.33 31.04
CA PHE A 262 8.76 26.83 30.02
C PHE A 262 9.34 25.67 29.22
N ALA A 263 10.59 25.77 28.77
CA ALA A 263 11.27 24.69 28.06
C ALA A 263 11.40 23.43 28.93
N ASP A 264 11.82 23.59 30.19
CA ASP A 264 12.01 22.50 31.14
C ASP A 264 10.67 21.81 31.49
N GLY A 265 9.60 22.59 31.68
CA GLY A 265 8.27 22.06 32.00
C GLY A 265 7.70 21.20 30.87
N ARG A 266 7.96 21.60 29.62
CA ARG A 266 7.61 20.78 28.45
C ARG A 266 8.45 19.51 28.35
N ALA A 267 9.77 19.64 28.54
CA ALA A 267 10.67 18.49 28.50
C ALA A 267 10.31 17.47 29.59
N PHE A 268 9.98 17.95 30.80
CA PHE A 268 9.55 17.12 31.91
C PHE A 268 8.31 16.28 31.58
N VAL A 269 7.22 16.93 31.15
CA VAL A 269 5.97 16.20 30.82
C VAL A 269 6.18 15.24 29.67
N PHE A 270 6.93 15.64 28.63
CA PHE A 270 7.22 14.79 27.48
C PHE A 270 7.99 13.54 27.87
N ASP A 271 9.10 13.68 28.60
CA ASP A 271 9.92 12.53 28.99
C ASP A 271 9.21 11.64 30.03
N LEU A 272 8.40 12.23 30.92
CA LEU A 272 7.55 11.47 31.83
C LEU A 272 6.49 10.65 31.09
N ASP A 273 5.86 11.21 30.06
CA ASP A 273 4.89 10.48 29.21
C ASP A 273 5.56 9.30 28.51
N LEU A 274 6.78 9.48 28.01
CA LEU A 274 7.57 8.38 27.43
C LEU A 274 7.87 7.29 28.47
N LEU A 275 8.34 7.64 29.66
CA LEU A 275 8.67 6.67 30.72
C LEU A 275 7.46 5.89 31.21
N THR A 276 6.29 6.53 31.27
CA THR A 276 5.06 5.89 31.75
C THR A 276 4.40 5.01 30.70
N ARG A 277 4.48 5.37 29.41
CA ARG A 277 3.69 4.72 28.36
C ARG A 277 4.47 3.79 27.44
N LEU A 278 5.74 4.07 27.16
CA LEU A 278 6.57 3.18 26.33
C LEU A 278 6.72 1.75 26.91
N PRO A 279 6.73 1.50 28.24
CA PRO A 279 6.81 0.14 28.75
C PRO A 279 5.65 -0.75 28.27
N ALA A 280 4.44 -0.19 28.14
CA ALA A 280 3.27 -0.89 27.63
C ALA A 280 3.36 -1.24 26.12
N CYS A 281 4.35 -0.69 25.41
CA CYS A 281 4.60 -0.97 24.00
C CYS A 281 5.49 -2.18 23.74
N ARG A 282 6.09 -2.75 24.79
CA ARG A 282 6.82 -4.01 24.67
C ARG A 282 5.85 -5.13 24.33
N ARG A 283 6.17 -5.90 23.30
CA ARG A 283 5.41 -7.09 22.95
C ARG A 283 6.09 -8.29 23.60
N PRO A 284 5.34 -9.23 24.18
CA PRO A 284 5.95 -10.48 24.63
C PRO A 284 6.61 -11.16 23.42
N PRO A 285 7.77 -11.81 23.60
CA PRO A 285 8.36 -12.61 22.54
C PRO A 285 7.35 -13.68 22.11
N PRO A 286 7.28 -14.05 20.81
CA PRO A 286 6.41 -15.13 20.38
C PRO A 286 6.78 -16.41 21.12
N SER A 287 5.79 -17.04 21.76
CA SER A 287 5.93 -18.34 22.42
C SER A 287 6.44 -19.36 21.40
N GLY A 288 7.65 -19.90 21.60
CA GLY A 288 8.29 -20.88 20.71
C GLY A 288 9.67 -20.51 20.15
N ALA A 289 10.21 -19.32 20.47
CA ALA A 289 11.53 -18.89 19.98
C ALA A 289 12.73 -19.33 20.85
N GLU A 290 12.52 -20.15 21.88
CA GLU A 290 13.54 -20.46 22.90
C GLU A 290 14.62 -21.49 22.45
N GLY A 291 14.65 -21.87 21.16
CA GLY A 291 15.51 -22.96 20.67
C GLY A 291 16.43 -22.67 19.48
N ALA A 292 16.46 -21.46 18.91
CA ALA A 292 17.26 -21.19 17.72
C ALA A 292 18.24 -20.04 17.94
N ALA A 293 19.32 -20.31 18.67
CA ALA A 293 20.55 -19.54 18.51
C ALA A 293 21.07 -19.81 17.08
N PRO A 294 21.44 -18.78 16.30
CA PRO A 294 22.14 -19.03 15.05
C PRO A 294 23.51 -19.61 15.39
N GLY A 295 23.75 -20.86 14.97
CA GLY A 295 25.08 -21.44 14.92
C GLY A 295 25.97 -20.50 14.12
N ALA A 296 27.00 -19.99 14.78
CA ALA A 296 28.10 -19.31 14.15
C ALA A 296 28.95 -20.40 13.47
N ASP A 297 28.59 -20.81 12.26
CA ASP A 297 29.43 -21.67 11.44
C ASP A 297 30.03 -20.86 10.28
N GLY A 298 31.32 -20.55 10.47
CA GLY A 298 32.39 -20.74 9.48
C GLY A 298 32.30 -20.02 8.14
N SER A 299 32.95 -18.87 8.05
CA SER A 299 33.90 -18.53 6.98
C SER A 299 34.86 -17.45 7.48
#